data_AF-A0A418AL01-F1
#
_entry.id   AF-A0A418AL01-F1
#
_cell.length_a   1.000
_cell.length_b   1.000
_cell.length_c   1.000
_cell.angle_alpha   90.00
_cell.angle_beta   90.00
_cell.angle_gamma   90.00
#
_symmetry.space_group_name_H-M   'P 1'
#
loop_
_entity.id
_entity.type
_entity.pdbx_description
1 polymer ?
#
loop_
_entity_poly.entity_id
_entity_poly.type
_entity_poly.pdbx_seq_one_letter_code
_entity_poly.pdbx_strand_id
1 'polypeptide(L)'
;MKLIVPAVQGMEGFILQMLTGEYAHLLLAGNAAAVVSWFRRLSKRQPSQATWLDAGLVSTHLLLLERLAHLAMTNANSADAFRRAFIEHGLVSPVDADRRIGNRTWNEWWSVWNPLPFAFHFPGHIQTVTYGWVGERLPHALQMDVYRHHNCAAMPPVLLFIHGGGWMLGSKSMIPSSLLHAVRTINNSSVKSKPF
;
A
#
# COMPACT_ATOMS: atom_id res chain seq x y z
N MET A 1 32.09 -11.79 -10.25
CA MET A 1 31.27 -10.65 -9.81
C MET A 1 30.54 -11.08 -8.55
N LYS A 2 31.03 -10.65 -7.37
CA LYS A 2 30.43 -11.00 -6.08
C LYS A 2 29.16 -10.17 -5.94
N LEU A 3 28.00 -10.82 -6.03
CA LEU A 3 26.72 -10.20 -5.65
C LEU A 3 26.81 -9.85 -4.16
N ILE A 4 27.04 -8.58 -3.87
CA ILE A 4 26.81 -8.04 -2.53
C ILE A 4 25.29 -7.99 -2.38
N VAL A 5 24.72 -9.08 -1.87
CA VAL A 5 23.35 -9.09 -1.37
C VAL A 5 23.33 -8.11 -0.20
N PRO A 6 22.47 -7.07 -0.18
CA PRO A 6 22.34 -6.21 0.98
C PRO A 6 21.82 -7.07 2.12
N ALA A 7 22.71 -7.47 3.03
CA ALA A 7 22.37 -8.18 4.25
C ALA A 7 21.81 -7.17 5.24
N VAL A 8 20.49 -6.96 5.19
CA VAL A 8 19.67 -6.27 6.18
C VAL A 8 18.24 -6.86 6.05
N GLN A 9 17.48 -7.37 7.03
CA GLN A 9 17.58 -7.69 8.46
C GLN A 9 16.27 -8.44 8.82
N GLY A 10 16.30 -9.74 9.09
CA GLY A 10 15.29 -10.52 9.86
C GLY A 10 13.78 -10.47 9.49
N MET A 11 12.98 -11.32 10.15
CA MET A 11 11.51 -11.27 10.13
C MET A 11 10.97 -9.95 10.70
N GLU A 12 11.74 -9.31 11.59
CA GLU A 12 11.38 -8.06 12.24
C GLU A 12 11.46 -6.85 11.30
N GLY A 13 12.54 -6.70 10.52
CA GLY A 13 12.66 -5.61 9.54
C GLY A 13 11.57 -5.69 8.47
N PHE A 14 11.16 -6.91 8.12
CA PHE A 14 10.03 -7.19 7.23
C PHE A 14 8.67 -6.83 7.85
N ILE A 15 8.39 -7.27 9.08
CA ILE A 15 7.15 -6.93 9.80
C ILE A 15 7.04 -5.42 9.97
N LEU A 16 8.14 -4.75 10.32
CA LEU A 16 8.23 -3.29 10.36
C LEU A 16 7.92 -2.65 9.01
N GLN A 17 8.42 -3.20 7.90
CA GLN A 17 8.17 -2.65 6.56
C GLN A 17 6.71 -2.85 6.10
N MET A 18 6.09 -3.99 6.42
CA MET A 18 4.67 -4.26 6.16
C MET A 18 3.75 -3.36 7.00
N LEU A 19 3.98 -3.28 8.32
CA LEU A 19 3.23 -2.41 9.23
C LEU A 19 3.38 -0.93 8.85
N THR A 20 4.60 -0.48 8.53
CA THR A 20 4.85 0.91 8.15
C THR A 20 4.40 1.25 6.75
N GLY A 21 4.22 0.27 5.86
CA GLY A 21 3.65 0.46 4.53
C GLY A 21 2.15 0.71 4.59
N GLU A 22 1.36 -0.29 5.00
CA GLU A 22 -0.11 -0.21 4.93
C GLU A 22 -0.69 0.69 6.02
N TYR A 23 -0.13 0.64 7.23
CA TYR A 23 -0.61 1.37 8.40
C TYR A 23 0.22 2.61 8.73
N ALA A 24 0.99 3.13 7.75
CA ALA A 24 1.84 4.32 7.89
C ALA A 24 1.11 5.47 8.62
N HIS A 25 -0.14 5.71 8.22
CA HIS A 25 -0.98 6.80 8.70
C HIS A 25 -1.48 6.58 10.14
N LEU A 26 -1.74 5.34 10.56
CA LEU A 26 -2.07 5.01 11.95
C LEU A 26 -0.86 5.09 12.85
N LEU A 27 0.29 4.58 12.39
CA LEU A 27 1.56 4.70 13.10
C LEU A 27 1.97 6.16 13.23
N LEU A 28 1.75 6.99 12.20
CA LEU A 28 1.98 8.43 12.24
C LEU A 28 1.15 9.09 13.33
N ALA A 29 -0.17 8.82 13.38
CA ALA A 29 -1.06 9.36 14.39
C ALA A 29 -0.66 8.93 15.81
N GLY A 30 -0.36 7.64 15.99
CA GLY A 30 0.11 7.11 17.27
C GLY A 30 1.45 7.71 17.71
N ASN A 31 2.39 7.87 16.79
CA ASN A 31 3.69 8.47 17.08
C ASN A 31 3.57 9.96 17.43
N ALA A 32 2.74 10.71 16.69
CA ALA A 32 2.45 12.11 16.98
C ALA A 32 1.81 12.27 18.37
N ALA A 33 0.84 11.41 18.72
CA ALA A 33 0.23 11.42 20.05
C ALA A 33 1.25 11.11 21.16
N ALA A 34 2.15 10.15 20.92
CA ALA A 34 3.24 9.83 21.86
C ALA A 34 4.15 11.04 22.08
N VAL A 35 4.60 11.70 21.01
CA VAL A 35 5.43 12.92 21.06
C VAL A 35 4.73 14.05 21.81
N VAL A 36 3.46 14.32 21.52
CA VAL A 36 2.67 15.34 22.22
C VAL A 36 2.53 15.00 23.71
N SER A 37 2.25 13.74 24.05
CA SER A 37 2.16 13.28 25.43
C SER A 37 3.48 13.41 26.17
N TRP A 38 4.60 13.25 25.47
CA TRP A 38 5.94 13.36 26.00
C TRP A 38 6.29 14.82 26.27
N PHE A 39 6.06 15.71 25.31
CA PHE A 39 6.26 17.15 25.49
C PHE A 39 5.42 17.71 26.64
N ARG A 40 4.15 17.29 26.76
CA ARG A 40 3.30 17.66 27.91
C ARG A 40 3.82 17.17 29.26
N ARG A 41 4.54 16.05 29.29
CA ARG A 41 5.18 15.53 30.51
C ARG A 41 6.45 16.30 30.83
N LEU A 42 7.28 16.59 29.83
CA LEU A 42 8.49 17.40 29.99
C LEU A 42 8.16 18.84 30.43
N SER A 43 7.12 19.46 29.87
CA SER A 43 6.71 20.82 30.23
C SER A 43 6.24 20.97 31.68
N LYS A 44 5.94 19.85 32.37
CA LYS A 44 5.57 19.82 33.78
C LYS A 44 6.76 19.52 34.72
N ARG A 45 7.92 19.12 34.16
CA ARG A 45 9.14 18.85 34.93
C ARG A 45 9.99 20.10 35.04
N GLN A 46 10.84 20.17 36.06
CA GLN A 46 11.86 21.21 36.09
C GLN A 46 12.92 20.96 35.00
N PRO A 47 13.48 22.01 34.36
CA PRO A 47 14.45 21.86 33.28
C PRO A 47 15.70 21.03 33.66
N SER A 48 16.08 21.05 34.94
CA SER A 48 17.19 20.27 35.50
C SER A 48 16.94 18.75 35.54
N GLN A 49 15.71 18.30 35.30
CA GLN A 49 15.34 16.88 35.28
C GLN A 49 15.27 16.30 33.86
N ALA A 50 15.53 17.10 32.82
CA ALA A 50 15.62 16.61 31.44
C ALA A 50 16.97 15.91 31.23
N THR A 51 16.93 14.68 30.73
CA THR A 51 18.11 13.85 30.51
C THR A 51 18.47 13.76 29.03
N TRP A 52 19.72 13.39 28.73
CA TRP A 52 20.15 13.08 27.36
C TRP A 52 19.36 11.93 26.73
N LEU A 53 18.84 11.00 27.54
CA LEU A 53 17.94 9.94 27.10
C LEU A 53 16.61 10.52 26.60
N ASP A 54 16.06 11.53 27.29
CA ASP A 54 14.82 12.21 26.86
C ASP A 54 15.03 12.88 25.49
N ALA A 55 16.18 13.54 25.29
CA ALA A 55 16.53 14.16 24.01
C ALA A 55 16.66 13.12 22.89
N GLY A 56 17.41 12.03 23.13
CA GLY A 56 17.60 10.96 22.14
C GLY A 56 16.29 10.27 21.74
N LEU A 57 15.41 10.00 22.71
CA LEU A 57 14.09 9.41 22.46
C LEU A 57 13.20 10.36 21.62
N VAL A 58 13.14 11.64 21.98
CA VAL A 58 12.36 12.63 21.21
C VAL A 58 12.89 12.76 19.79
N SER A 59 14.21 12.86 19.60
CA SER A 59 14.82 12.90 18.26
C SER A 59 14.49 11.66 17.43
N THR A 60 14.54 10.47 18.02
CA THR A 60 14.18 9.21 17.34
C THR A 60 12.71 9.21 16.90
N HIS A 61 11.81 9.65 17.78
CA HIS A 61 10.39 9.76 17.45
C HIS A 61 10.12 10.80 16.36
N LEU A 62 10.81 11.94 16.36
CA LEU A 62 10.68 12.95 15.31
C LEU A 62 11.15 12.43 13.94
N LEU A 63 12.29 11.72 13.89
CA LEU A 63 12.77 11.07 12.66
C LEU A 63 11.78 10.01 12.15
N LEU A 64 11.19 9.22 13.06
CA LEU A 64 10.19 8.24 12.71
C LEU A 64 8.90 8.91 12.21
N LEU A 65 8.50 10.04 12.79
CA LEU A 65 7.33 10.82 12.39
C LEU A 65 7.52 11.38 10.97
N GLU A 66 8.69 11.91 10.65
CA GLU A 66 9.04 12.35 9.29
C GLU A 66 8.96 11.20 8.28
N ARG A 67 9.58 10.05 8.59
CA ARG A 67 9.54 8.86 7.74
C ARG A 67 8.11 8.38 7.49
N LEU A 68 7.29 8.31 8.53
CA LEU A 68 5.89 7.88 8.44
C LEU A 68 5.03 8.88 7.68
N ALA A 69 5.26 10.19 7.84
CA ALA A 69 4.59 11.22 7.07
C ALA A 69 4.89 11.08 5.58
N HIS A 70 6.17 10.88 5.22
CA HIS A 70 6.57 10.63 3.83
C HIS A 70 5.89 9.39 3.25
N LEU A 71 5.83 8.28 4.00
CA LEU A 71 5.16 7.05 3.57
C LEU A 71 3.64 7.26 3.41
N ALA A 72 2.99 7.92 4.38
CA ALA A 72 1.57 8.22 4.31
C ALA A 72 1.23 9.12 3.10
N MET A 73 2.05 10.14 2.83
CA MET A 73 1.90 11.00 1.65
C MET A 73 2.13 10.22 0.36
N THR A 74 3.15 9.36 0.30
CA THR A 74 3.42 8.51 -0.86
C THR A 74 2.24 7.58 -1.14
N ASN A 75 1.65 6.98 -0.09
CA ASN A 75 0.47 6.13 -0.23
C ASN A 75 -0.75 6.92 -0.70
N ALA A 76 -0.99 8.11 -0.15
CA ALA A 76 -2.08 8.98 -0.56
C ALA A 76 -1.95 9.40 -2.03
N ASN A 77 -0.72 9.69 -2.48
CA ASN A 77 -0.41 10.16 -3.82
C ASN A 77 -0.10 9.02 -4.81
N SER A 78 -0.20 7.75 -4.40
CA SER A 78 0.03 6.58 -5.27
C SER A 78 -0.85 6.59 -6.52
N ALA A 79 -2.04 7.18 -6.43
CA ALA A 79 -2.94 7.41 -7.55
C ALA A 79 -2.30 8.20 -8.70
N ASP A 80 -1.40 9.14 -8.40
CA ASP A 80 -0.74 9.96 -9.43
C ASP A 80 0.26 9.14 -10.25
N ALA A 81 0.89 8.14 -9.64
CA ALA A 81 1.73 7.19 -10.37
C ALA A 81 0.89 6.37 -11.36
N PHE A 82 -0.27 5.88 -10.92
CA PHE A 82 -1.22 5.19 -11.81
C PHE A 82 -1.74 6.11 -12.91
N ARG A 83 -2.17 7.34 -12.60
CA ARG A 83 -2.64 8.32 -13.60
C ARG A 83 -1.59 8.55 -14.67
N ARG A 84 -0.35 8.85 -14.26
CA ARG A 84 0.76 9.09 -15.19
C ARG A 84 1.01 7.90 -16.11
N ALA A 85 1.13 6.69 -15.55
CA ALA A 85 1.36 5.48 -16.36
C ALA A 85 0.22 5.23 -17.37
N PHE A 86 -1.03 5.43 -16.96
CA PHE A 86 -2.19 5.22 -17.84
C PHE A 86 -2.28 6.26 -18.96
N ILE A 87 -1.92 7.51 -18.67
CA ILE A 87 -1.87 8.59 -19.67
C ILE A 87 -0.71 8.35 -20.65
N GLU A 88 0.48 8.04 -20.14
CA GLU A 88 1.69 7.82 -20.93
C GLU A 88 1.53 6.67 -21.94
N HIS A 89 0.85 5.60 -21.54
CA HIS A 89 0.55 4.46 -22.42
C HIS A 89 -0.73 4.63 -23.25
N GLY A 90 -1.36 5.82 -23.25
CA GLY A 90 -2.54 6.12 -24.06
C GLY A 90 -3.79 5.29 -23.70
N LEU A 91 -3.84 4.74 -22.48
CA LEU A 91 -4.96 3.91 -22.02
C LEU A 91 -6.17 4.75 -21.63
N VAL A 92 -5.94 5.96 -21.10
CA VAL A 92 -6.98 6.87 -20.62
C VAL A 92 -6.57 8.32 -20.91
N SER A 93 -7.54 9.19 -21.23
CA SER A 93 -7.28 10.63 -21.37
C SER A 93 -6.90 11.27 -20.02
N PRO A 94 -6.14 12.38 -19.98
CA PRO A 94 -5.83 13.05 -18.71
C PRO A 94 -7.08 13.40 -17.88
N VAL A 95 -8.13 13.90 -18.55
CA VAL A 95 -9.42 14.26 -17.92
C VAL A 95 -10.11 13.03 -17.32
N ASP A 96 -10.10 11.90 -18.02
CA ASP A 96 -10.68 10.66 -17.50
C ASP A 96 -9.82 10.06 -16.38
N ALA A 97 -8.49 10.18 -16.45
CA ALA A 97 -7.57 9.67 -15.44
C ALA A 97 -7.78 10.38 -14.09
N ASP A 98 -7.92 11.71 -14.10
CA ASP A 98 -8.20 12.49 -12.88
C ASP A 98 -9.57 12.16 -12.28
N ARG A 99 -10.58 11.99 -13.12
CA ARG A 99 -11.94 11.69 -12.67
C ARG A 99 -12.08 10.26 -12.13
N ARG A 100 -11.38 9.31 -12.74
CA ARG A 100 -11.58 7.87 -12.50
C ARG A 100 -10.54 7.29 -11.54
N ILE A 101 -9.26 7.56 -11.73
CA ILE A 101 -8.20 6.86 -10.98
C ILE A 101 -7.97 7.55 -9.64
N GLY A 102 -8.00 6.79 -8.54
CA GLY A 102 -7.68 7.29 -7.20
C GLY A 102 -8.73 8.16 -6.52
N ASN A 103 -9.87 8.41 -7.18
CA ASN A 103 -10.99 9.10 -6.55
C ASN A 103 -11.69 8.12 -5.59
N ARG A 104 -11.71 8.46 -4.29
CA ARG A 104 -12.25 7.61 -3.21
C ARG A 104 -13.39 8.35 -2.54
N THR A 105 -14.50 7.66 -2.32
CA THR A 105 -15.60 8.15 -1.49
C THR A 105 -15.16 8.27 -0.04
N TRP A 106 -15.89 9.05 0.77
CA TRP A 106 -15.62 9.18 2.20
C TRP A 106 -15.59 7.83 2.93
N ASN A 107 -16.47 6.90 2.56
CA ASN A 107 -16.52 5.55 3.14
C ASN A 107 -15.28 4.71 2.78
N GLU A 108 -14.74 4.89 1.57
CA GLU A 108 -13.50 4.25 1.12
C GLU A 108 -12.24 4.93 1.69
N TRP A 109 -12.35 6.16 2.17
CA TRP A 109 -11.32 6.76 3.00
C TRP A 109 -11.38 6.21 4.42
N TRP A 110 -12.58 6.10 4.98
CA TRP A 110 -12.78 5.52 6.31
C TRP A 110 -12.28 4.08 6.40
N SER A 111 -12.46 3.29 5.33
CA SER A 111 -11.92 1.93 5.27
C SER A 111 -10.41 1.86 5.40
N VAL A 112 -9.70 2.76 4.72
CA VAL A 112 -8.24 2.83 4.77
C VAL A 112 -7.77 3.17 6.18
N TRP A 113 -8.49 4.04 6.88
CA TRP A 113 -8.20 4.44 8.26
C TRP A 113 -8.62 3.42 9.32
N ASN A 114 -9.39 2.40 8.97
CA ASN A 114 -9.93 1.46 9.93
C ASN A 114 -9.00 0.25 10.09
N PRO A 115 -8.35 0.06 11.26
CA PRO A 115 -7.46 -1.09 11.48
C PRO A 115 -8.19 -2.42 11.62
N LEU A 116 -9.51 -2.41 11.80
CA LEU A 116 -10.29 -3.63 11.95
C LEU A 116 -10.52 -4.27 10.58
N PRO A 117 -10.42 -5.61 10.47
CA PRO A 117 -10.69 -6.35 9.24
C PRO A 117 -12.20 -6.39 8.99
N PHE A 118 -12.79 -5.24 8.66
CA PHE A 118 -14.07 -5.26 7.99
C PHE A 118 -13.81 -5.94 6.64
N ALA A 119 -14.37 -7.13 6.45
CA ALA A 119 -14.22 -7.90 5.23
C ALA A 119 -14.60 -7.00 4.05
N PHE A 120 -13.59 -6.47 3.35
CA PHE A 120 -13.80 -5.60 2.21
C PHE A 120 -14.39 -6.45 1.10
N HIS A 121 -15.69 -6.25 0.86
CA HIS A 121 -16.35 -6.86 -0.27
C HIS A 121 -15.85 -6.16 -1.53
N PHE A 122 -14.94 -6.81 -2.25
CA PHE A 122 -14.54 -6.35 -3.58
C PHE A 122 -15.80 -6.32 -4.46
N PRO A 123 -16.14 -5.18 -5.09
CA PRO A 123 -17.35 -5.02 -5.88
C PRO A 123 -17.20 -5.66 -7.26
N GLY A 124 -17.08 -6.98 -7.26
CA GLY A 124 -16.78 -7.78 -8.44
C GLY A 124 -16.70 -9.26 -8.14
N HIS A 125 -16.17 -9.99 -9.10
CA HIS A 125 -15.88 -11.41 -8.97
C HIS A 125 -14.39 -11.61 -8.63
N ILE A 126 -14.12 -12.49 -7.67
CA ILE A 126 -12.77 -12.95 -7.36
C ILE A 126 -12.70 -14.42 -7.78
N GLN A 127 -11.72 -14.77 -8.60
CA GLN A 127 -11.48 -16.16 -9.00
C GLN A 127 -10.04 -16.55 -8.68
N THR A 128 -9.87 -17.65 -7.95
CA THR A 128 -8.56 -18.28 -7.84
C THR A 128 -8.31 -19.12 -9.09
N VAL A 129 -7.18 -18.88 -9.76
CA VAL A 129 -6.74 -19.65 -10.93
C VAL A 129 -5.35 -20.21 -10.69
N THR A 130 -5.11 -21.41 -11.21
CA THR A 130 -3.76 -21.99 -11.27
C THR A 130 -3.08 -21.49 -12.54
N TYR A 131 -1.92 -20.86 -12.41
CA TYR A 131 -1.19 -20.28 -13.55
C TYR A 131 0.11 -21.02 -13.88
N GLY A 132 0.55 -21.93 -13.00
CA GLY A 132 1.76 -22.70 -13.22
C GLY A 132 1.91 -23.83 -12.22
N TRP A 133 2.92 -24.66 -12.43
CA TRP A 133 3.30 -25.74 -11.55
C TRP A 133 4.80 -25.65 -11.28
N VAL A 134 5.22 -25.83 -10.04
CA VAL A 134 6.64 -25.77 -9.63
C VAL A 134 7.02 -26.96 -8.76
N GLY A 135 8.31 -27.33 -8.79
CA GLY A 135 8.87 -28.43 -8.02
C GLY A 135 9.08 -29.70 -8.85
N GLU A 136 10.32 -30.18 -8.91
CA GLU A 136 10.70 -31.35 -9.73
C GLU A 136 10.21 -32.69 -9.15
N ARG A 137 10.16 -32.82 -7.82
CA ARG A 137 9.82 -34.09 -7.13
C ARG A 137 8.40 -34.13 -6.56
N LEU A 138 7.92 -32.99 -6.07
CA LEU A 138 6.52 -32.78 -5.73
C LEU A 138 6.05 -31.51 -6.45
N PRO A 139 5.31 -31.65 -7.55
CA PRO A 139 4.70 -30.51 -8.23
C PRO A 139 3.64 -29.86 -7.35
N HIS A 140 3.73 -28.54 -7.19
CA HIS A 140 2.73 -27.73 -6.49
C HIS A 140 2.19 -26.66 -7.44
N ALA A 141 0.86 -26.48 -7.41
CA ALA A 141 0.19 -25.47 -8.21
C ALA A 141 0.50 -24.06 -7.70
N LEU A 142 0.96 -23.20 -8.59
CA LEU A 142 1.03 -21.77 -8.35
C LEU A 142 -0.33 -21.15 -8.64
N GLN A 143 -0.87 -20.45 -7.64
CA GLN A 143 -2.20 -19.86 -7.71
C GLN A 143 -2.12 -18.33 -7.68
N MET A 144 -3.04 -17.68 -8.39
CA MET A 144 -3.28 -16.24 -8.31
C MET A 144 -4.77 -15.97 -8.15
N ASP A 145 -5.11 -14.82 -7.55
CA ASP A 145 -6.48 -14.33 -7.47
C ASP A 145 -6.70 -13.27 -8.55
N VAL A 146 -7.70 -13.52 -9.40
CA VAL A 146 -8.12 -12.62 -10.47
C VAL A 146 -9.31 -11.83 -9.97
N TYR A 147 -9.11 -10.52 -9.82
CA TYR A 147 -10.12 -9.56 -9.38
C TYR A 147 -10.74 -8.88 -10.61
N ARG A 148 -12.03 -9.11 -10.85
CA ARG A 148 -12.78 -8.49 -11.96
C ARG A 148 -13.95 -7.67 -11.43
N HIS A 149 -13.87 -6.35 -11.57
CA HIS A 149 -14.94 -5.43 -11.16
C HIS A 149 -16.23 -5.66 -11.99
N HIS A 150 -17.42 -5.44 -11.42
CA HIS A 150 -18.69 -5.65 -12.15
C HIS A 150 -18.82 -4.74 -13.40
N ASN A 151 -18.26 -3.53 -13.33
CA ASN A 151 -18.34 -2.53 -14.41
C ASN A 151 -17.11 -2.56 -15.33
N CYS A 152 -16.50 -3.73 -15.52
CA CYS A 152 -15.28 -3.89 -16.28
C CYS A 152 -15.58 -4.12 -17.77
N ALA A 153 -14.88 -3.44 -18.67
CA ALA A 153 -15.02 -3.63 -20.12
C ALA A 153 -14.65 -5.07 -20.55
N ALA A 154 -14.99 -5.45 -21.80
CA ALA A 154 -14.68 -6.78 -22.33
C ALA A 154 -13.16 -7.06 -22.40
N MET A 155 -12.35 -6.03 -22.70
CA MET A 155 -10.89 -6.07 -22.68
C MET A 155 -10.36 -4.94 -21.79
N PRO A 156 -10.33 -5.14 -20.46
CA PRO A 156 -9.81 -4.15 -19.55
C PRO A 156 -8.28 -4.19 -19.50
N PRO A 157 -7.62 -3.07 -19.15
CA PRO A 157 -6.22 -3.12 -18.76
C PRO A 157 -6.03 -4.06 -17.56
N VAL A 158 -4.97 -4.86 -17.61
CA VAL A 158 -4.65 -5.84 -16.57
C VAL A 158 -3.53 -5.29 -15.69
N LEU A 159 -3.76 -5.29 -14.38
CA LEU A 159 -2.73 -5.02 -13.39
C LEU A 159 -2.27 -6.35 -12.78
N LEU A 160 -1.00 -6.70 -12.99
CA LEU A 160 -0.36 -7.81 -12.28
C LEU A 160 0.23 -7.29 -10.96
N PHE A 161 -0.31 -7.74 -9.84
CA PHE A 161 0.25 -7.47 -8.53
C PHE A 161 1.02 -8.69 -8.04
N ILE A 162 2.27 -8.48 -7.67
CA ILE A 162 3.11 -9.48 -6.99
C ILE A 162 3.31 -8.97 -5.57
N HIS A 163 2.90 -9.77 -4.58
CA HIS A 163 3.01 -9.36 -3.20
C HIS A 163 4.48 -9.15 -2.82
N GLY A 164 4.72 -8.17 -1.94
CA GLY A 164 5.98 -8.06 -1.22
C GLY A 164 6.15 -9.23 -0.25
N GLY A 165 7.31 -9.32 0.39
CA GLY A 165 7.59 -10.53 1.18
C GLY A 165 9.04 -10.83 1.47
N GLY A 166 9.97 -10.06 0.89
CA GLY A 166 11.38 -10.43 0.86
C GLY A 166 11.62 -11.81 0.27
N TRP A 167 10.71 -12.30 -0.59
CA TRP A 167 10.70 -13.66 -1.15
C TRP A 167 10.49 -14.80 -0.14
N MET A 168 10.19 -14.48 1.12
CA MET A 168 10.04 -15.45 2.20
C MET A 168 8.63 -15.52 2.75
N LEU A 169 7.91 -14.39 2.73
CA LEU A 169 6.63 -14.23 3.40
C LEU A 169 5.60 -13.63 2.45
N GLY A 170 4.34 -13.73 2.85
CA GLY A 170 3.22 -13.22 2.08
C GLY A 170 2.47 -14.31 1.32
N SER A 171 1.27 -13.95 0.89
CA SER A 171 0.41 -14.79 0.08
C SER A 171 -0.51 -13.91 -0.76
N LYS A 172 -1.22 -14.51 -1.71
CA LYS A 172 -2.24 -13.85 -2.52
C LYS A 172 -3.36 -13.18 -1.69
N SER A 173 -3.55 -13.55 -0.42
CA SER A 173 -4.55 -12.93 0.46
C SER A 173 -4.09 -11.60 1.08
N MET A 174 -2.82 -11.22 0.96
CA MET A 174 -2.24 -9.99 1.54
C MET A 174 -2.19 -8.84 0.51
N ILE A 175 -3.20 -8.74 -0.36
CA ILE A 175 -3.28 -7.63 -1.30
C ILE A 175 -3.72 -6.34 -0.56
N PRO A 176 -3.04 -5.20 -0.75
CA PRO A 176 -3.42 -3.96 -0.07
C PRO A 176 -4.81 -3.48 -0.51
N SER A 177 -5.69 -3.18 0.45
CA SER A 177 -7.04 -2.64 0.16
C SER A 177 -6.99 -1.34 -0.67
N SER A 178 -5.97 -0.50 -0.45
CA SER A 178 -5.75 0.73 -1.19
C SER A 178 -5.55 0.51 -2.69
N LEU A 179 -4.95 -0.62 -3.06
CA LEU A 179 -4.75 -1.06 -4.45
C LEU A 179 -6.07 -1.53 -5.07
N LEU A 180 -6.85 -2.32 -4.33
CA LEU A 180 -8.17 -2.76 -4.79
C LEU A 180 -9.11 -1.57 -5.09
N HIS A 181 -9.05 -0.50 -4.27
CA HIS A 181 -9.81 0.73 -4.54
C HIS A 181 -9.30 1.50 -5.76
N ALA A 182 -7.98 1.55 -5.99
CA ALA A 182 -7.40 2.31 -7.11
C ALA A 182 -7.79 1.72 -8.48
N VAL A 183 -7.98 0.40 -8.56
CA VAL A 183 -8.29 -0.33 -9.81
C VAL A 183 -9.79 -0.39 -10.12
N ARG A 184 -10.65 -0.12 -9.12
CA ARG A 184 -12.12 -0.22 -9.20
C ARG A 184 -12.75 0.57 -10.35
N THR A 185 -12.17 1.70 -10.72
CA THR A 185 -12.78 2.73 -11.59
C THR A 185 -12.22 2.75 -13.01
N ILE A 186 -11.35 1.81 -13.36
CA ILE A 186 -10.75 1.74 -14.68
C ILE A 186 -11.73 1.04 -15.64
N ASN A 187 -12.73 1.80 -16.12
CA ASN A 187 -13.63 1.35 -17.17
C ASN A 187 -13.25 2.03 -18.51
N ASN A 188 -12.98 1.23 -19.53
CA ASN A 188 -12.68 1.70 -20.88
C ASN A 188 -13.98 2.06 -21.60
N SER A 189 -14.49 3.28 -21.37
CA SER A 189 -15.64 3.81 -22.12
C SER A 189 -15.22 4.61 -23.37
N SER A 190 -13.91 4.79 -23.61
CA SER A 190 -13.42 5.76 -24.62
C SER A 190 -12.32 5.22 -25.55
N VAL A 191 -11.87 3.97 -25.40
CA VAL A 191 -10.99 3.38 -26.41
C VAL A 191 -11.86 3.00 -27.61
N LYS A 192 -11.97 3.92 -28.58
CA LYS A 192 -12.35 3.56 -29.95
C LYS A 192 -11.44 2.42 -30.37
N SER A 193 -12.01 1.23 -30.50
CA SER A 193 -11.34 0.08 -31.09
C SER A 193 -10.72 0.51 -32.41
N LYS A 194 -9.39 0.62 -32.47
CA LYS A 194 -8.73 0.52 -33.76
C LYS A 194 -8.83 -0.96 -34.15
N PRO A 195 -9.51 -1.30 -35.26
CA PRO A 195 -9.50 -2.66 -35.75
C PRO A 195 -8.07 -3.02 -36.15
N PHE A 196 -7.64 -4.22 -35.78
CA PHE A 196 -6.56 -4.92 -36.48
C PHE A 196 -7.08 -5.38 -37.83
#